data_AF-A0AA38XD51-F1
#
_entry.id   AF-A0AA38XD51-F1
#
_cell.length_a   1.000
_cell.length_b   1.000
_cell.length_c   1.000
_cell.angle_alpha   90.00
_cell.angle_beta   90.00
_cell.angle_gamma   90.00
#
_symmetry.space_group_name_H-M   'P 1'
#
loop_
_entity.id
_entity.type
_entity.pdbx_description
1 polymer ?
#
loop_
_entity_poly.entity_id
_entity_poly.type
_entity_poly.pdbx_seq_one_letter_code
_entity_poly.pdbx_strand_id
1 'polypeptide(L)'
;MPCGCCANHGEVYAPPSSSTRTRMNTPSSSRQRLIQHWGAVLWPSFIAAGLACVVFFAFVDPLRLQAISFPGTAISRELGYTAGFFMFWAVTALSSAVTGPPPRPWRWRRTLGLALLVLFHALPWLQWNGRQALLLDLNARRFDLFAWTLWPDDIGVLLGLLAVMAVGLALLTHLAGRVWCGHACPQTLWTRAFDGTAQALARLLPAQAARPVTHVVWLLLSLWTGITFVGLFSPIRELVAGALDGRWSGWETFWVLFYAGATWGNAGFLREQVCRSLCPFARMQPLLTDPHTPRMLYDPRRGEPRGARPPALGGVLGRGRGLLDPTTAQDYVFRAAHPLLAGPMPTFSADRLGDCIDCMACVRACPMQLDIRHGPQADCLACGACLEACTRQQHQAGFGPGLISYCSPQVMAGQPRRWWRPRTTALASMLLALLACGAWRLL
;
A
#
# COMPACT_ATOMS: atom_id res chain seq x y z
N MET A 1 18.37 58.72 -46.58
CA MET A 1 19.80 58.54 -46.34
C MET A 1 20.04 57.11 -45.87
N PRO A 2 21.07 56.42 -46.40
CA PRO A 2 20.96 55.01 -46.78
C PRO A 2 21.99 54.11 -46.07
N CYS A 3 21.92 52.82 -46.45
CA CYS A 3 22.96 51.77 -46.32
C CYS A 3 23.12 51.11 -44.94
N GLY A 4 23.23 49.79 -44.82
CA GLY A 4 23.27 48.72 -45.82
C GLY A 4 23.92 47.45 -45.25
N CYS A 5 23.66 46.31 -45.91
CA CYS A 5 24.55 45.15 -46.09
C CYS A 5 24.93 44.32 -44.83
N CYS A 6 24.98 42.98 -44.80
CA CYS A 6 25.10 41.92 -45.80
C CYS A 6 24.56 40.60 -45.16
N ALA A 7 23.73 39.81 -45.84
CA ALA A 7 24.10 38.68 -46.70
C ALA A 7 24.43 37.36 -45.97
N ASN A 8 23.56 36.38 -46.19
CA ASN A 8 23.80 34.95 -46.40
C ASN A 8 25.03 34.29 -45.76
N HIS A 9 24.77 33.32 -44.87
CA HIS A 9 25.29 31.97 -45.06
C HIS A 9 24.19 30.96 -44.73
N GLY A 10 23.78 30.22 -45.75
CA GLY A 10 23.02 29.00 -45.59
C GLY A 10 23.94 27.91 -45.05
N GLU A 11 23.50 27.24 -43.99
CA GLU A 11 23.87 25.86 -43.76
C GLU A 11 22.57 25.07 -43.58
N VAL A 12 22.16 24.48 -44.69
CA VAL A 12 21.32 23.30 -44.76
C VAL A 12 21.92 22.26 -43.83
N TYR A 13 21.28 22.03 -42.68
CA TYR A 13 21.63 20.89 -41.83
C TYR A 13 21.13 19.62 -42.54
N ALA A 14 21.98 19.07 -43.41
CA ALA A 14 21.80 17.77 -44.02
C ALA A 14 21.66 16.72 -42.90
N PRO A 15 20.72 15.76 -43.01
CA PRO A 15 20.55 14.73 -42.01
C PRO A 15 21.83 13.86 -41.95
N PRO A 16 22.38 13.55 -40.76
CA PRO A 16 23.44 12.57 -40.70
C PRO A 16 22.89 11.24 -41.21
N SER A 17 23.63 10.73 -42.19
CA SER A 17 23.42 9.49 -42.90
C SER A 17 23.14 8.30 -41.98
N SER A 18 22.33 7.40 -42.52
CA SER A 18 21.96 6.11 -41.97
C SER A 18 23.18 5.25 -41.61
N SER A 19 23.54 5.16 -40.33
CA SER A 19 24.13 3.93 -39.76
C SER A 19 24.23 3.88 -38.23
N THR A 20 23.26 4.44 -37.48
CA THR A 20 23.19 4.12 -36.04
C THR A 20 21.74 3.94 -35.63
N ARG A 21 21.26 2.71 -35.89
CA ARG A 21 20.06 2.16 -35.30
C ARG A 21 20.31 2.07 -33.79
N THR A 22 20.17 3.17 -33.07
CA THR A 22 20.11 3.17 -31.61
C THR A 22 18.78 2.52 -31.25
N ARG A 23 18.76 1.18 -31.30
CA ARG A 23 17.75 0.38 -30.61
C ARG A 23 17.77 0.89 -29.18
N MET A 24 16.72 1.59 -28.77
CA MET A 24 16.36 1.65 -27.36
C MET A 24 16.01 0.21 -26.96
N ASN A 25 17.07 -0.51 -26.66
CA ASN A 25 17.09 -1.85 -26.15
C ASN A 25 16.44 -1.79 -24.77
N THR A 26 15.20 -2.25 -24.67
CA THR A 26 14.76 -2.95 -23.45
C THR A 26 14.76 -4.47 -23.68
N PRO A 27 15.92 -5.14 -23.80
CA PRO A 27 16.03 -6.52 -23.39
C PRO A 27 16.61 -6.50 -21.98
N SER A 28 15.77 -6.62 -20.95
CA SER A 28 16.22 -7.50 -19.87
C SER A 28 16.51 -8.82 -20.56
N SER A 29 17.78 -9.28 -20.54
CA SER A 29 18.13 -10.56 -21.13
C SER A 29 17.18 -11.62 -20.59
N SER A 30 16.84 -12.66 -21.36
CA SER A 30 16.02 -13.78 -20.86
C SER A 30 16.54 -14.25 -19.50
N ARG A 31 17.86 -14.30 -19.36
CA ARG A 31 18.61 -14.54 -18.12
C ARG A 31 18.30 -13.53 -17.01
N GLN A 32 18.23 -12.23 -17.28
CA GLN A 32 17.93 -11.20 -16.28
C GLN A 32 16.46 -11.21 -15.82
N ARG A 33 15.50 -11.54 -16.72
CA ARG A 33 14.11 -11.80 -16.32
C ARG A 33 13.99 -13.05 -15.47
N LEU A 34 14.73 -14.10 -15.81
CA LEU A 34 14.79 -15.35 -15.04
C LEU A 34 15.35 -15.10 -13.64
N ILE A 35 16.46 -14.37 -13.53
CA ILE A 35 17.10 -14.02 -12.24
C ILE A 35 16.15 -13.18 -11.39
N GLN A 36 15.46 -12.19 -11.97
CA GLN A 36 14.49 -11.36 -11.25
C GLN A 36 13.26 -12.17 -10.80
N HIS A 37 12.78 -13.09 -11.63
CA HIS A 37 11.64 -13.95 -11.30
C HIS A 37 11.97 -14.90 -10.16
N TRP A 38 13.07 -15.66 -10.27
CA TRP A 38 13.50 -16.59 -9.23
C TRP A 38 13.96 -15.87 -7.96
N GLY A 39 14.59 -14.69 -8.06
CA GLY A 39 14.91 -13.86 -6.90
C GLY A 39 13.67 -13.39 -6.14
N ALA A 40 12.57 -13.08 -6.85
CA ALA A 40 11.30 -12.70 -6.25
C ALA A 40 10.53 -13.88 -5.63
N VAL A 41 10.86 -15.13 -6.00
CA VAL A 41 10.27 -16.36 -5.45
C VAL A 41 11.09 -16.88 -4.27
N LEU A 42 12.39 -17.10 -4.47
CA LEU A 42 13.25 -17.79 -3.51
C LEU A 42 13.50 -16.98 -2.23
N TRP A 43 13.63 -15.64 -2.35
CA TRP A 43 14.03 -14.79 -1.23
C TRP A 43 12.92 -14.54 -0.22
N PRO A 44 11.68 -14.18 -0.62
CA PRO A 44 10.55 -14.12 0.32
C PRO A 44 10.22 -15.50 0.91
N SER A 45 10.36 -16.57 0.13
CA SER A 45 10.12 -17.95 0.59
C SER A 45 11.12 -18.38 1.66
N PHE A 46 12.38 -17.95 1.55
CA PHE A 46 13.43 -18.21 2.55
C PHE A 46 13.10 -17.57 3.90
N ILE A 47 12.65 -16.31 3.89
CA ILE A 47 12.24 -15.59 5.11
C ILE A 47 10.98 -16.23 5.71
N ALA A 48 9.99 -16.56 4.89
CA ALA A 48 8.77 -17.23 5.32
C ALA A 48 9.06 -18.61 5.93
N ALA A 49 10.00 -19.35 5.35
CA ALA A 49 10.44 -20.64 5.88
C ALA A 49 11.17 -20.48 7.22
N GLY A 50 12.01 -19.47 7.38
CA GLY A 50 12.64 -19.15 8.66
C GLY A 50 11.61 -18.88 9.75
N LEU A 51 10.61 -18.05 9.45
CA LEU A 51 9.52 -17.74 10.37
C LEU A 51 8.66 -18.98 10.69
N ALA A 52 8.28 -19.75 9.68
CA ALA A 52 7.50 -20.98 9.85
C ALA A 52 8.26 -22.03 10.66
N CYS A 53 9.57 -22.15 10.46
CA CYS A 53 10.44 -23.04 11.20
C CYS A 53 10.51 -22.64 12.69
N VAL A 54 10.72 -21.35 12.98
CA VAL A 54 10.71 -20.82 14.35
C VAL A 54 9.36 -21.05 15.02
N VAL A 55 8.26 -20.75 14.34
CA VAL A 55 6.91 -20.94 14.89
C VAL A 55 6.61 -22.42 15.11
N PHE A 56 6.87 -23.28 14.13
CA PHE A 56 6.56 -24.71 14.22
C PHE A 56 7.37 -25.41 15.32
N PHE A 57 8.68 -25.21 15.34
CA PHE A 57 9.54 -25.83 16.34
C PHE A 57 9.46 -25.17 17.73
N ALA A 58 8.80 -24.01 17.86
CA ALA A 58 8.41 -23.49 19.17
C ALA A 58 7.32 -24.35 19.84
N PHE A 59 6.51 -25.08 19.05
CA PHE A 59 5.44 -25.94 19.56
C PHE A 59 5.75 -27.44 19.44
N VAL A 60 6.69 -27.82 18.58
CA VAL A 60 6.95 -29.23 18.24
C VAL A 60 8.44 -29.54 18.41
N ASP A 61 8.80 -30.43 19.34
CA ASP A 61 10.19 -30.86 19.53
C ASP A 61 10.61 -31.81 18.37
N PRO A 62 11.70 -31.51 17.64
CA PRO A 62 12.17 -32.35 16.53
C PRO A 62 12.49 -33.79 16.95
N LEU A 63 12.94 -34.03 18.18
CA LEU A 63 13.21 -35.40 18.66
C LEU A 63 11.92 -36.18 18.93
N ARG A 64 10.86 -35.51 19.39
CA ARG A 64 9.53 -36.14 19.50
C ARG A 64 8.94 -36.46 18.14
N LEU A 65 9.10 -35.56 17.17
CA LEU A 65 8.62 -35.78 15.80
C LEU A 65 9.34 -36.95 15.12
N GLN A 66 10.65 -37.08 15.37
CA GLN A 66 11.47 -38.18 14.89
C GLN A 66 11.00 -39.53 15.46
N ALA A 67 10.72 -39.59 16.77
CA ALA A 67 10.25 -40.81 17.41
C ALA A 67 8.93 -41.33 16.81
N ILE A 68 8.08 -40.43 16.32
CA ILE A 68 6.79 -40.75 15.70
C ILE A 68 6.96 -41.13 14.21
N SER A 69 7.85 -40.43 13.50
CA SER A 69 7.90 -40.50 12.03
C SER A 69 8.99 -41.43 11.48
N PHE A 70 10.10 -41.59 12.21
CA PHE A 70 11.29 -42.37 11.78
C PHE A 70 11.95 -43.10 12.95
N PRO A 71 11.26 -44.07 13.58
CA PRO A 71 11.79 -44.80 14.73
C PRO A 71 13.07 -45.58 14.35
N GLY A 72 14.12 -45.47 15.17
CA GLY A 72 15.39 -46.20 15.01
C GLY A 72 16.52 -45.43 14.30
N THR A 73 16.28 -44.20 13.84
CA THR A 73 17.34 -43.32 13.33
C THR A 73 17.94 -42.49 14.48
N ALA A 74 19.22 -42.14 14.44
CA ALA A 74 19.84 -41.22 15.39
C ALA A 74 20.08 -39.88 14.70
N ILE A 75 19.12 -38.95 14.81
CA ILE A 75 19.17 -37.63 14.19
C ILE A 75 19.45 -36.59 15.28
N SER A 76 20.42 -35.70 15.05
CA SER A 76 20.69 -34.60 15.97
C SER A 76 19.63 -33.50 15.86
N ARG A 77 19.44 -32.71 16.93
CA ARG A 77 18.48 -31.60 16.92
C ARG A 77 18.79 -30.59 15.81
N GLU A 78 20.07 -30.31 15.55
CA GLU A 78 20.49 -29.40 14.48
C GLU A 78 20.05 -29.91 13.10
N LEU A 79 20.17 -31.22 12.87
CA LEU A 79 19.74 -31.84 11.61
C LEU A 79 18.21 -31.77 11.45
N GLY A 80 17.45 -31.93 12.54
CA GLY A 80 16.00 -31.77 12.56
C GLY A 80 15.54 -30.35 12.18
N TYR A 81 16.15 -29.32 12.76
CA TYR A 81 15.86 -27.92 12.40
C TYR A 81 16.27 -27.60 10.96
N THR A 82 17.41 -28.12 10.52
CA THR A 82 17.91 -27.90 9.15
C THR A 82 16.97 -28.54 8.14
N ALA A 83 16.58 -29.80 8.35
CA ALA A 83 15.65 -30.51 7.48
C ALA A 83 14.27 -29.82 7.45
N GLY A 84 13.76 -29.41 8.62
CA GLY A 84 12.50 -28.67 8.71
C GLY A 84 12.54 -27.32 7.98
N PHE A 85 13.64 -26.58 8.10
CA PHE A 85 13.84 -25.32 7.38
C PHE A 85 13.81 -25.53 5.86
N PHE A 86 14.56 -26.50 5.34
CA PHE A 86 14.58 -26.78 3.90
C PHE A 86 13.25 -27.35 3.39
N MET A 87 12.52 -28.12 4.20
CA MET A 87 11.17 -28.57 3.89
C MET A 87 10.19 -27.39 3.79
N PHE A 88 10.15 -26.52 4.80
CA PHE A 88 9.31 -25.32 4.77
C PHE A 88 9.69 -24.40 3.61
N TRP A 89 11.00 -24.25 3.33
CA TRP A 89 11.49 -23.46 2.19
C TRP A 89 11.09 -24.06 0.85
N ALA A 90 11.16 -25.37 0.68
CA ALA A 90 10.70 -26.03 -0.53
C ALA A 90 9.19 -25.84 -0.73
N VAL A 91 8.38 -25.98 0.33
CA VAL A 91 6.93 -25.77 0.28
C VAL A 91 6.57 -24.31 -0.03
N THR A 92 7.21 -23.33 0.63
CA THR A 92 6.94 -21.91 0.40
C THR A 92 7.46 -21.44 -0.96
N ALA A 93 8.61 -21.96 -1.42
CA ALA A 93 9.16 -21.69 -2.73
C ALA A 93 8.30 -22.28 -3.85
N LEU A 94 7.81 -23.51 -3.68
CA LEU A 94 6.91 -24.16 -4.65
C LEU A 94 5.57 -23.42 -4.74
N SER A 95 4.98 -23.06 -3.59
CA SER A 95 3.78 -22.23 -3.54
C SER A 95 4.00 -20.89 -4.24
N SER A 96 5.11 -20.20 -3.96
CA SER A 96 5.44 -18.91 -4.57
C SER A 96 5.76 -19.01 -6.08
N ALA A 97 6.39 -20.10 -6.53
CA ALA A 97 6.67 -20.37 -7.93
C ALA A 97 5.37 -20.62 -8.72
N VAL A 98 4.40 -21.32 -8.12
CA VAL A 98 3.07 -21.57 -8.70
C VAL A 98 2.22 -20.29 -8.70
N THR A 99 2.48 -19.34 -7.79
CA THR A 99 1.70 -18.10 -7.63
C THR A 99 2.17 -16.94 -8.54
N GLY A 100 3.26 -17.11 -9.30
CA GLY A 100 3.79 -16.07 -10.22
C GLY A 100 4.50 -14.91 -9.51
N PRO A 101 5.06 -13.92 -10.25
CA PRO A 101 5.72 -12.76 -9.64
C PRO A 101 4.77 -12.08 -8.64
N PRO A 102 5.28 -11.48 -7.55
CA PRO A 102 4.44 -10.96 -6.47
C PRO A 102 3.29 -10.17 -7.09
N PRO A 103 2.04 -10.61 -6.88
CA PRO A 103 0.91 -9.97 -7.50
C PRO A 103 0.95 -8.50 -7.12
N ARG A 104 0.72 -7.61 -8.09
CA ARG A 104 0.65 -6.16 -7.83
C ARG A 104 -0.18 -5.96 -6.55
N PRO A 105 0.34 -5.29 -5.50
CA PRO A 105 -0.24 -5.30 -4.14
C PRO A 105 -1.72 -4.88 -4.10
N TRP A 106 -2.17 -4.20 -5.16
CA TRP A 106 -3.56 -3.84 -5.42
C TRP A 106 -4.52 -5.04 -5.47
N ARG A 107 -4.13 -6.21 -6.00
CA ARG A 107 -5.02 -7.39 -6.09
C ARG A 107 -5.40 -7.95 -4.71
N TRP A 108 -4.47 -7.90 -3.76
CA TRP A 108 -4.67 -8.37 -2.39
C TRP A 108 -5.17 -7.29 -1.44
N ARG A 109 -5.41 -6.06 -1.91
CA ARG A 109 -5.85 -4.97 -1.02
C ARG A 109 -7.16 -5.28 -0.29
N ARG A 110 -8.07 -6.03 -0.93
CA ARG A 110 -9.36 -6.40 -0.36
C ARG A 110 -9.19 -7.50 0.68
N THR A 111 -8.45 -8.54 0.35
CA THR A 111 -8.15 -9.65 1.27
C THR A 111 -7.32 -9.21 2.45
N LEU A 112 -6.26 -8.44 2.24
CA LEU A 112 -5.45 -7.85 3.33
C LEU A 112 -6.30 -6.93 4.22
N GLY A 113 -7.11 -6.05 3.63
CA GLY A 113 -7.96 -5.15 4.41
C GLY A 113 -8.99 -5.90 5.26
N LEU A 114 -9.61 -6.92 4.68
CA LEU A 114 -10.53 -7.81 5.41
C LEU A 114 -9.80 -8.59 6.51
N ALA A 115 -8.63 -9.15 6.23
CA ALA A 115 -7.83 -9.88 7.21
C ALA A 115 -7.44 -8.99 8.40
N LEU A 116 -7.04 -7.74 8.15
CA LEU A 116 -6.72 -6.78 9.22
C LEU A 116 -7.95 -6.42 10.07
N LEU A 117 -9.12 -6.24 9.45
CA LEU A 117 -10.37 -6.00 10.18
C LEU A 117 -10.79 -7.22 11.01
N VAL A 118 -10.73 -8.41 10.42
CA VAL A 118 -11.01 -9.67 11.13
C VAL A 118 -10.06 -9.84 12.31
N LEU A 119 -8.76 -9.64 12.09
CA LEU A 119 -7.76 -9.69 13.15
C LEU A 119 -8.09 -8.69 14.26
N PHE A 120 -8.37 -7.43 13.92
CA PHE A 120 -8.73 -6.40 14.89
C PHE A 120 -9.95 -6.81 15.74
N HIS A 121 -11.01 -7.33 15.12
CA HIS A 121 -12.21 -7.76 15.83
C HIS A 121 -12.04 -9.07 16.61
N ALA A 122 -11.16 -9.97 16.17
CA ALA A 122 -10.91 -11.25 16.82
C ALA A 122 -9.91 -11.14 17.98
N LEU A 123 -8.99 -10.18 17.93
CA LEU A 123 -7.87 -10.07 18.87
C LEU A 123 -8.30 -10.01 20.35
N PRO A 124 -9.34 -9.23 20.75
CA PRO A 124 -9.80 -9.21 22.15
C PRO A 124 -10.41 -10.55 22.61
N TRP A 125 -10.85 -11.41 21.70
CA TRP A 125 -11.52 -12.67 22.05
C TRP A 125 -10.55 -13.81 22.33
N LEU A 126 -9.33 -13.70 21.81
CA LEU A 126 -8.29 -14.70 21.99
C LEU A 126 -8.03 -14.89 23.48
N GLN A 127 -7.93 -16.15 23.90
CA GLN A 127 -7.62 -16.53 25.28
C GLN A 127 -6.24 -17.17 25.29
N TRP A 128 -5.45 -16.82 26.29
CA TRP A 128 -4.12 -17.36 26.53
C TRP A 128 -3.99 -17.71 28.00
N ASN A 129 -3.72 -18.98 28.33
CA ASN A 129 -3.62 -19.46 29.72
C ASN A 129 -4.83 -19.09 30.60
N GLY A 130 -6.05 -19.13 30.04
CA GLY A 130 -7.29 -18.85 30.78
C GLY A 130 -7.62 -17.36 30.97
N ARG A 131 -6.81 -16.44 30.44
CA ARG A 131 -7.08 -14.99 30.43
C ARG A 131 -7.16 -14.44 29.00
N GLN A 132 -7.74 -13.26 28.84
CA GLN A 132 -7.76 -12.56 27.56
C GLN A 132 -6.32 -12.28 27.08
N ALA A 133 -6.03 -12.63 25.83
CA ALA A 133 -4.68 -12.59 25.29
C ALA A 133 -4.18 -11.16 25.04
N LEU A 134 -5.06 -10.20 24.73
CA LEU A 134 -4.69 -8.79 24.63
C LEU A 134 -5.67 -7.98 25.47
N LEU A 135 -5.21 -7.51 26.63
CA LEU A 135 -5.98 -6.68 27.54
C LEU A 135 -5.10 -5.56 28.12
N LEU A 136 -5.48 -4.33 27.85
CA LEU A 136 -4.85 -3.12 28.34
C LEU A 136 -5.63 -2.60 29.57
N ASP A 137 -5.51 -3.31 30.69
CA ASP A 137 -6.29 -3.04 31.90
C ASP A 137 -5.78 -1.78 32.63
N LEU A 138 -6.44 -0.66 32.37
CA LEU A 138 -6.11 0.63 32.96
C LEU A 138 -6.44 0.69 34.46
N ASN A 139 -7.43 -0.08 34.92
CA ASN A 139 -7.85 -0.09 36.32
C ASN A 139 -6.82 -0.82 37.19
N ALA A 140 -6.38 -1.99 36.74
CA ALA A 140 -5.33 -2.75 37.41
C ALA A 140 -3.90 -2.28 37.06
N ARG A 141 -3.77 -1.28 36.18
CA ARG A 141 -2.49 -0.74 35.66
C ARG A 141 -1.56 -1.83 35.12
N ARG A 142 -2.13 -2.82 34.44
CA ARG A 142 -1.39 -3.94 33.85
C ARG A 142 -1.76 -4.10 32.39
N PHE A 143 -0.81 -4.48 31.55
CA PHE A 143 -1.07 -4.78 30.15
C PHE A 143 -0.73 -6.25 29.86
N ASP A 144 -1.75 -7.06 29.60
CA ASP A 144 -1.61 -8.45 29.19
C ASP A 144 -1.36 -8.50 27.67
N LEU A 145 -0.19 -8.99 27.28
CA LEU A 145 0.27 -9.20 25.91
C LEU A 145 0.62 -10.69 25.72
N PHE A 146 -0.38 -11.49 25.41
CA PHE A 146 -0.33 -12.95 25.29
C PHE A 146 0.26 -13.61 26.55
N ALA A 147 1.49 -14.12 26.45
CA ALA A 147 2.21 -14.73 27.57
C ALA A 147 2.79 -13.68 28.54
N TRP A 148 2.89 -12.41 28.13
CA TRP A 148 3.57 -11.37 28.89
C TRP A 148 2.56 -10.51 29.65
N THR A 149 2.95 -10.04 30.83
CA THR A 149 2.17 -9.10 31.64
C THR A 149 3.09 -7.94 31.96
N LEU A 150 2.82 -6.77 31.37
CA LEU A 150 3.61 -5.57 31.61
C LEU A 150 3.00 -4.78 32.77
N TRP A 151 3.82 -4.49 33.76
CA TRP A 151 3.47 -3.61 34.87
C TRP A 151 3.96 -2.17 34.60
N PRO A 152 3.57 -1.16 35.40
CA PRO A 152 4.00 0.22 35.19
C PRO A 152 5.53 0.38 35.21
N ASP A 153 6.23 -0.45 35.98
CA ASP A 153 7.70 -0.50 36.02
C ASP A 153 8.32 -0.94 34.68
N ASP A 154 7.55 -1.64 33.84
CA ASP A 154 7.94 -2.10 32.50
C ASP A 154 7.61 -1.10 31.40
N ILE A 155 7.19 0.14 31.72
CA ILE A 155 6.81 1.14 30.72
C ILE A 155 7.89 1.40 29.66
N GLY A 156 9.17 1.23 30.01
CA GLY A 156 10.27 1.32 29.06
C GLY A 156 10.19 0.27 27.93
N VAL A 157 9.63 -0.92 28.19
CA VAL A 157 9.39 -1.94 27.16
C VAL A 157 8.30 -1.47 26.19
N LEU A 158 7.22 -0.88 26.71
CA LEU A 158 6.14 -0.32 25.89
C LEU A 158 6.63 0.85 25.02
N LEU A 159 7.40 1.78 25.61
CA LEU A 159 8.00 2.89 24.88
C LEU A 159 9.00 2.42 23.81
N GLY A 160 9.80 1.40 24.13
CA GLY A 160 10.70 0.75 23.18
C GLY A 160 9.95 0.10 22.01
N LEU A 161 8.88 -0.64 22.29
CA LEU A 161 8.01 -1.22 21.26
C LEU A 161 7.38 -0.13 20.38
N LEU A 162 6.89 0.95 20.97
CA LEU A 162 6.34 2.09 20.23
C LEU A 162 7.41 2.75 19.34
N ALA A 163 8.63 2.90 19.83
CA ALA A 163 9.76 3.43 19.06
C ALA A 163 10.10 2.50 17.87
N VAL A 164 10.17 1.19 18.09
CA VAL A 164 10.38 0.18 17.03
C VAL A 164 9.28 0.28 15.97
N MET A 165 8.01 0.36 16.38
CA MET A 165 6.89 0.51 15.46
C MET A 165 6.94 1.83 14.68
N ALA A 166 7.27 2.94 15.34
CA ALA A 166 7.37 4.26 14.72
C ALA A 166 8.52 4.33 13.69
N VAL A 167 9.71 3.85 14.05
CA VAL A 167 10.87 3.78 13.15
C VAL A 167 10.61 2.78 12.02
N GLY A 168 10.00 1.64 12.32
CA GLY A 168 9.58 0.65 11.32
C GLY A 168 8.61 1.23 10.30
N LEU A 169 7.60 1.99 10.75
CA LEU A 169 6.67 2.69 9.88
C LEU A 169 7.37 3.78 9.04
N ALA A 170 8.32 4.51 9.63
CA ALA A 170 9.11 5.51 8.91
C ALA A 170 9.99 4.86 7.82
N LEU A 171 10.66 3.76 8.14
CA LEU A 171 11.45 2.97 7.19
C LEU A 171 10.59 2.40 6.06
N LEU A 172 9.44 1.79 6.41
CA LEU A 172 8.46 1.31 5.44
C LEU A 172 8.01 2.44 4.52
N THR A 173 7.73 3.62 5.08
CA THR A 173 7.31 4.79 4.32
C THR A 173 8.39 5.31 3.38
N HIS A 174 9.63 5.29 3.84
CA HIS A 174 10.76 5.73 3.04
C HIS A 174 11.06 4.79 1.86
N LEU A 175 10.87 3.48 2.05
CA LEU A 175 11.11 2.42 1.06
C LEU A 175 9.92 2.20 0.09
N ALA A 176 8.70 2.30 0.61
CA ALA A 176 7.46 1.91 -0.05
C ALA A 176 6.39 3.02 0.02
N GLY A 177 6.77 4.27 0.22
CA GLY A 177 5.87 5.42 0.18
C GLY A 177 4.65 5.27 1.08
N ARG A 178 3.47 5.56 0.54
CA ARG A 178 2.24 5.64 1.34
C ARG A 178 1.47 4.32 1.45
N VAL A 179 2.16 3.16 1.40
CA VAL A 179 1.51 1.83 1.46
C VAL A 179 0.71 1.63 2.76
N TRP A 180 1.19 2.13 3.91
CA TRP A 180 0.40 2.11 5.15
C TRP A 180 -0.96 2.81 4.99
N CYS A 181 -0.94 4.08 4.54
CA CYS A 181 -2.15 4.86 4.28
C CYS A 181 -3.05 4.19 3.23
N GLY A 182 -2.45 3.59 2.21
CA GLY A 182 -3.18 2.96 1.12
C GLY A 182 -3.79 1.59 1.46
N HIS A 183 -3.32 0.90 2.51
CA HIS A 183 -3.67 -0.51 2.71
C HIS A 183 -4.01 -0.93 4.14
N ALA A 184 -3.42 -0.32 5.16
CA ALA A 184 -3.51 -0.82 6.53
C ALA A 184 -3.99 0.23 7.54
N CYS A 185 -3.96 1.53 7.22
CA CYS A 185 -4.40 2.53 8.17
C CYS A 185 -5.91 2.38 8.49
N PRO A 186 -6.34 2.64 9.74
CA PRO A 186 -7.73 2.51 10.15
C PRO A 186 -8.70 3.27 9.24
N GLN A 187 -8.40 4.53 8.93
CA GLN A 187 -9.27 5.32 8.05
C GLN A 187 -9.56 4.61 6.72
N THR A 188 -8.53 4.01 6.09
CA THR A 188 -8.69 3.29 4.82
C THR A 188 -9.42 1.96 4.98
N LEU A 189 -9.17 1.22 6.06
CA LEU A 189 -9.82 -0.07 6.31
C LEU A 189 -11.33 0.09 6.48
N TRP A 190 -11.76 0.98 7.39
CA TRP A 190 -13.18 1.18 7.66
C TRP A 190 -13.91 1.85 6.51
N THR A 191 -13.31 2.84 5.85
CA THR A 191 -13.95 3.46 4.67
C THR A 191 -14.16 2.42 3.55
N ARG A 192 -13.20 1.50 3.35
CA ARG A 192 -13.38 0.41 2.37
C ARG A 192 -14.44 -0.59 2.77
N ALA A 193 -14.55 -0.91 4.07
CA ALA A 193 -15.62 -1.76 4.56
C ALA A 193 -16.99 -1.11 4.29
N PHE A 194 -17.12 0.19 4.54
CA PHE A 194 -18.34 0.96 4.31
C PHE A 194 -18.69 1.05 2.82
N ASP A 195 -17.72 1.44 1.98
CA ASP A 195 -17.87 1.48 0.52
C ASP A 195 -18.24 0.09 -0.03
N GLY A 196 -17.62 -0.96 0.50
CA GLY A 196 -17.84 -2.35 0.10
C GLY A 196 -19.24 -2.85 0.46
N THR A 197 -19.72 -2.58 1.67
CA THR A 197 -21.08 -2.96 2.10
C THR A 197 -22.13 -2.18 1.33
N ALA A 198 -21.95 -0.87 1.12
CA ALA A 198 -22.85 -0.06 0.30
C ALA A 198 -22.95 -0.59 -1.14
N GLN A 199 -21.82 -0.89 -1.77
CA GLN A 199 -21.79 -1.46 -3.13
C GLN A 199 -22.44 -2.86 -3.20
N ALA A 200 -22.27 -3.69 -2.17
CA ALA A 200 -22.88 -5.00 -2.11
C ALA A 200 -24.41 -4.89 -1.95
N LEU A 201 -24.88 -4.07 -1.01
CA LEU A 201 -26.31 -3.88 -0.74
C LEU A 201 -27.03 -3.24 -1.93
N ALA A 202 -26.40 -2.29 -2.63
CA ALA A 202 -26.94 -1.71 -3.85
C ALA A 202 -27.13 -2.72 -5.00
N ARG A 203 -26.41 -3.85 -4.99
CA ARG A 203 -26.60 -4.95 -5.96
C ARG A 203 -27.64 -5.97 -5.51
N LEU A 204 -27.83 -6.12 -4.20
CA LEU A 204 -28.68 -7.16 -3.61
C LEU A 204 -30.11 -6.69 -3.31
N LEU A 205 -30.31 -5.40 -3.06
CA LEU A 205 -31.57 -4.84 -2.61
C LEU A 205 -32.16 -3.84 -3.62
N PRO A 206 -33.49 -3.67 -3.64
CA PRO A 206 -34.13 -2.58 -4.38
C PRO A 206 -33.58 -1.21 -3.95
N ALA A 207 -33.51 -0.25 -4.88
CA ALA A 207 -32.93 1.07 -4.64
C ALA A 207 -33.53 1.80 -3.42
N GLN A 208 -34.83 1.63 -3.17
CA GLN A 208 -35.54 2.20 -2.01
C GLN A 208 -35.07 1.63 -0.65
N ALA A 209 -34.62 0.37 -0.61
CA ALA A 209 -34.18 -0.31 0.60
C ALA A 209 -32.64 -0.28 0.77
N ALA A 210 -31.89 -0.23 -0.32
CA ALA A 210 -30.42 -0.31 -0.28
C ALA A 210 -29.79 0.79 0.59
N ARG A 211 -30.26 2.04 0.46
CA ARG A 211 -29.72 3.18 1.22
C ARG A 211 -29.99 3.08 2.74
N PRO A 212 -31.25 2.94 3.22
CA PRO A 212 -31.48 2.83 4.66
C PRO A 212 -30.81 1.61 5.28
N VAL A 213 -30.83 0.45 4.59
CA VAL A 213 -30.16 -0.77 5.08
C VAL A 213 -28.65 -0.58 5.16
N THR A 214 -28.03 0.13 4.22
CA THR A 214 -26.60 0.47 4.27
C THR A 214 -26.26 1.25 5.53
N HIS A 215 -27.04 2.27 5.88
CA HIS A 215 -26.80 3.05 7.10
C HIS A 215 -27.00 2.21 8.37
N VAL A 216 -27.98 1.31 8.41
CA VAL A 216 -28.15 0.37 9.52
C VAL A 216 -26.93 -0.54 9.65
N VAL A 217 -26.44 -1.13 8.56
CA VAL A 217 -25.23 -1.95 8.56
C VAL A 217 -24.01 -1.17 9.01
N TRP A 218 -23.85 0.08 8.56
CA TRP A 218 -22.77 0.95 9.01
C TRP A 218 -22.85 1.27 10.51
N LEU A 219 -24.04 1.52 11.04
CA LEU A 219 -24.24 1.75 12.47
C LEU A 219 -23.90 0.50 13.28
N LEU A 220 -24.34 -0.69 12.85
CA LEU A 220 -24.03 -1.95 13.52
C LEU A 220 -22.53 -2.25 13.49
N LEU A 221 -21.87 -2.05 12.34
CA LEU A 221 -20.42 -2.24 12.20
C LEU A 221 -19.64 -1.26 13.07
N SER A 222 -20.08 0.00 13.14
CA SER A 222 -19.50 1.01 14.03
C SER A 222 -19.71 0.70 15.49
N LEU A 223 -20.90 0.25 15.89
CA LEU A 223 -21.18 -0.15 17.27
C LEU A 223 -20.29 -1.32 17.68
N TRP A 224 -20.18 -2.34 16.84
CA TRP A 224 -19.27 -3.46 17.06
C TRP A 224 -17.80 -3.02 17.13
N THR A 225 -17.42 -2.04 16.30
CA THR A 225 -16.08 -1.42 16.37
C THR A 225 -15.85 -0.73 17.72
N GLY A 226 -16.84 0.02 18.23
CA GLY A 226 -16.77 0.64 19.55
C GLY A 226 -16.61 -0.38 20.66
N ILE A 227 -17.42 -1.46 20.65
CA ILE A 227 -17.31 -2.58 21.59
C ILE A 227 -15.93 -3.24 21.49
N THR A 228 -15.41 -3.46 20.29
CA THR A 228 -14.08 -4.06 20.07
C THR A 228 -12.97 -3.18 20.63
N PHE A 229 -13.03 -1.86 20.40
CA PHE A 229 -12.04 -0.91 20.94
C PHE A 229 -12.06 -0.89 22.47
N VAL A 230 -13.24 -0.78 23.09
CA VAL A 230 -13.36 -0.81 24.56
C VAL A 230 -12.98 -2.19 25.10
N GLY A 231 -13.24 -3.26 24.35
CA GLY A 231 -12.83 -4.63 24.66
C GLY A 231 -11.32 -4.85 24.70
N LEU A 232 -10.51 -3.91 24.21
CA LEU A 232 -9.06 -3.91 24.42
C LEU A 232 -8.67 -3.40 25.81
N PHE A 233 -9.55 -2.71 26.53
CA PHE A 233 -9.29 -2.13 27.85
C PHE A 233 -10.14 -2.75 28.97
N SER A 234 -11.31 -3.28 28.61
CA SER A 234 -12.23 -4.00 29.48
C SER A 234 -12.44 -5.42 28.95
N PRO A 235 -12.61 -6.45 29.81
CA PRO A 235 -12.78 -7.82 29.35
C PRO A 235 -13.92 -7.97 28.33
N ILE A 236 -13.61 -8.40 27.11
CA ILE A 236 -14.57 -8.36 25.99
C ILE A 236 -15.81 -9.22 26.24
N ARG A 237 -15.65 -10.36 26.91
CA ARG A 237 -16.74 -11.31 27.20
C ARG A 237 -17.75 -10.69 28.16
N GLU A 238 -17.26 -10.00 29.18
CA GLU A 238 -18.09 -9.30 30.16
C GLU A 238 -18.76 -8.09 29.53
N LEU A 239 -18.03 -7.35 28.69
CA LEU A 239 -18.55 -6.19 27.96
C LEU A 239 -19.70 -6.60 27.02
N VAL A 240 -19.56 -7.68 26.26
CA VAL A 240 -20.62 -8.16 25.36
C VAL A 240 -21.80 -8.75 26.12
N ALA A 241 -21.55 -9.57 27.15
CA ALA A 241 -22.62 -10.08 28.00
C ALA A 241 -23.38 -8.92 28.68
N GLY A 242 -22.66 -7.89 29.11
CA GLY A 242 -23.25 -6.71 29.73
C GLY A 242 -24.08 -5.84 28.77
N ALA A 243 -23.80 -5.91 27.48
CA ALA A 243 -24.58 -5.24 26.45
C ALA A 243 -25.99 -5.85 26.33
N LEU A 244 -26.07 -7.18 26.43
CA LEU A 244 -27.34 -7.92 26.33
C LEU A 244 -28.22 -7.71 27.55
N ASP A 245 -27.60 -7.62 28.73
CA ASP A 245 -28.29 -7.44 30.02
C ASP A 245 -28.59 -5.95 30.34
N GLY A 246 -28.16 -5.02 29.49
CA GLY A 246 -28.34 -3.58 29.71
C GLY A 246 -27.56 -3.02 30.91
N ARG A 247 -26.46 -3.66 31.29
CA ARG A 247 -25.70 -3.39 32.54
C ARG A 247 -24.37 -2.67 32.32
N TRP A 248 -24.15 -2.05 31.17
CA TRP A 248 -22.94 -1.26 30.95
C TRP A 248 -22.82 -0.13 31.98
N SER A 249 -21.63 0.05 32.51
CA SER A 249 -21.30 1.21 33.32
C SER A 249 -21.40 2.50 32.48
N GLY A 250 -21.52 3.66 33.14
CA GLY A 250 -21.51 4.95 32.45
C GLY A 250 -20.24 5.18 31.62
N TRP A 251 -19.10 4.67 32.11
CA TRP A 251 -17.82 4.70 31.41
C TRP A 251 -17.83 3.88 30.11
N GLU A 252 -18.24 2.60 30.19
CA GLU A 252 -18.31 1.72 29.02
C GLU A 252 -19.30 2.26 27.98
N THR A 253 -20.47 2.70 28.44
CA THR A 253 -21.51 3.28 27.57
C THR A 253 -20.98 4.49 26.81
N PHE A 254 -20.31 5.42 27.51
CA PHE A 254 -19.74 6.61 26.87
C PHE A 254 -18.70 6.24 25.81
N TRP A 255 -17.72 5.40 26.13
CA TRP A 255 -16.63 5.10 25.20
C TRP A 255 -17.07 4.23 24.02
N VAL A 256 -17.94 3.25 24.24
CA VAL A 256 -18.49 2.44 23.14
C VAL A 256 -19.23 3.34 22.15
N LEU A 257 -20.14 4.19 22.65
CA LEU A 257 -20.91 5.10 21.79
C LEU A 257 -20.02 6.16 21.14
N PHE A 258 -19.01 6.68 21.85
CA PHE A 258 -18.04 7.62 21.30
C PHE A 258 -17.25 7.01 20.15
N TYR A 259 -16.63 5.84 20.34
CA TYR A 259 -15.87 5.18 19.28
C TYR A 259 -16.76 4.72 18.12
N ALA A 260 -17.99 4.30 18.40
CA ALA A 260 -18.96 3.97 17.37
C ALA A 260 -19.33 5.22 16.54
N GLY A 261 -19.68 6.32 17.20
CA GLY A 261 -19.98 7.60 16.56
C GLY A 261 -18.81 8.14 15.76
N ALA A 262 -17.59 8.09 16.32
CA ALA A 262 -16.36 8.49 15.64
C ALA A 262 -16.08 7.62 14.41
N THR A 263 -16.23 6.29 14.52
CA THR A 263 -16.05 5.36 13.39
C THR A 263 -17.06 5.64 12.28
N TRP A 264 -18.34 5.80 12.65
CA TRP A 264 -19.41 6.09 11.70
C TRP A 264 -19.20 7.43 10.99
N GLY A 265 -18.88 8.50 11.74
CA GLY A 265 -18.60 9.83 11.21
C GLY A 265 -17.37 9.87 10.30
N ASN A 266 -16.26 9.30 10.77
CA ASN A 266 -14.98 9.35 10.07
C ASN A 266 -14.98 8.51 8.79
N ALA A 267 -15.49 7.29 8.84
CA ALA A 267 -15.51 6.40 7.68
C ALA A 267 -16.63 6.74 6.69
N GLY A 268 -17.79 7.18 7.19
CA GLY A 268 -18.96 7.46 6.36
C GLY A 268 -18.93 8.83 5.67
N PHE A 269 -18.44 9.87 6.35
CA PHE A 269 -18.67 11.26 5.90
C PHE A 269 -17.39 12.11 5.86
N LEU A 270 -16.44 11.92 6.78
CA LEU A 270 -15.31 12.84 6.97
C LEU A 270 -13.98 12.35 6.37
N ARG A 271 -14.03 11.53 5.31
CA ARG A 271 -12.85 10.86 4.76
C ARG A 271 -11.71 11.82 4.39
N GLU A 272 -12.04 12.88 3.64
CA GLU A 272 -11.05 13.82 3.13
C GLU A 272 -10.45 14.65 4.27
N GLN A 273 -11.29 15.06 5.22
CA GLN A 273 -10.93 15.87 6.38
C GLN A 273 -10.03 15.10 7.35
N VAL A 274 -10.30 13.82 7.57
CA VAL A 274 -9.43 12.98 8.43
C VAL A 274 -8.04 12.88 7.82
N CYS A 275 -7.92 12.61 6.52
CA CYS A 275 -6.63 12.43 5.87
C CYS A 275 -5.85 13.74 5.68
N ARG A 276 -6.51 14.85 5.35
CA ARG A 276 -5.85 16.16 5.13
C ARG A 276 -5.59 16.91 6.44
N SER A 277 -6.60 16.96 7.31
CA SER A 277 -6.62 17.87 8.45
C SER A 277 -6.37 17.18 9.77
N LEU A 278 -6.88 15.97 10.01
CA LEU A 278 -6.74 15.33 11.33
C LEU A 278 -5.46 14.50 11.47
N CYS A 279 -5.03 13.81 10.41
CA CYS A 279 -3.97 12.82 10.49
C CYS A 279 -2.58 13.47 10.64
N PRO A 280 -1.90 13.32 11.80
CA PRO A 280 -0.55 13.87 11.97
C PRO A 280 0.47 13.15 11.08
N PHE A 281 0.27 11.84 10.84
CA PHE A 281 1.17 11.05 9.99
C PHE A 281 1.18 11.52 8.54
N ALA A 282 0.02 11.88 7.97
CA ALA A 282 -0.07 12.39 6.60
C ALA A 282 0.75 13.67 6.40
N ARG A 283 0.82 14.52 7.44
CA ARG A 283 1.61 15.77 7.46
C ARG A 283 3.11 15.54 7.61
N MET A 284 3.52 14.55 8.39
CA MET A 284 4.95 14.20 8.55
C MET A 284 5.52 13.44 7.36
N GLN A 285 4.67 12.75 6.59
CA GLN A 285 5.09 11.86 5.53
C GLN A 285 5.99 12.49 4.44
N PRO A 286 5.80 13.74 3.97
CA PRO A 286 6.74 14.39 3.05
C PRO A 286 8.19 14.41 3.56
N LEU A 287 8.40 14.57 4.88
CA LEU A 287 9.73 14.58 5.51
C LEU A 287 10.41 13.20 5.46
N LEU A 288 9.61 12.13 5.41
CA LEU A 288 10.07 10.74 5.36
C LEU A 288 10.35 10.24 3.94
N THR A 289 9.89 10.99 2.93
CA THR A 289 10.03 10.60 1.51
C THR A 289 11.15 11.37 0.80
N ASP A 290 11.66 10.78 -0.27
CA ASP A 290 12.60 11.43 -1.19
C ASP A 290 12.18 11.13 -2.65
N PRO A 291 12.91 11.61 -3.67
CA PRO A 291 12.50 11.34 -5.04
C PRO A 291 12.66 9.86 -5.46
N HIS A 292 13.39 9.03 -4.71
CA HIS A 292 13.49 7.56 -4.86
C HIS A 292 12.37 6.80 -4.15
N THR A 293 11.57 7.47 -3.31
CA THR A 293 10.40 6.85 -2.69
C THR A 293 9.27 6.64 -3.71
N PRO A 294 8.75 5.40 -3.86
CA PRO A 294 7.66 5.11 -4.79
C PRO A 294 6.36 5.83 -4.42
N ARG A 295 5.66 6.34 -5.43
CA ARG A 295 4.36 7.00 -5.31
C ARG A 295 3.51 6.73 -6.56
N MET A 296 2.23 7.08 -6.51
CA MET A 296 1.39 7.07 -7.71
C MET A 296 1.79 8.20 -8.63
N LEU A 297 2.09 7.88 -9.88
CA LEU A 297 2.54 8.83 -10.88
C LEU A 297 1.79 8.58 -12.19
N TYR A 298 1.36 9.67 -12.82
CA TYR A 298 0.93 9.72 -14.20
C TYR A 298 2.16 9.94 -15.09
N ASP A 299 2.22 9.30 -16.26
CA ASP A 299 3.26 9.54 -17.26
C ASP A 299 2.79 10.60 -18.28
N PRO A 300 3.19 11.88 -18.11
CA PRO A 300 2.75 12.94 -18.99
C PRO A 300 3.39 12.85 -20.38
N ARG A 301 4.58 12.24 -20.50
CA ARG A 301 5.28 12.13 -21.79
C ARG A 301 4.54 11.22 -22.75
N ARG A 302 3.85 10.23 -22.19
CA ARG A 302 2.96 9.32 -22.92
C ARG A 302 1.54 9.86 -23.02
N GLY A 303 1.04 10.45 -21.94
CA GLY A 303 -0.37 10.80 -21.80
C GLY A 303 -0.81 12.11 -22.43
N GLU A 304 0.05 13.13 -22.44
CA GLU A 304 -0.28 14.46 -22.94
C GLU A 304 0.06 14.65 -24.43
N PRO A 305 -0.55 15.62 -25.15
CA PRO A 305 -1.75 16.33 -24.75
C PRO A 305 -2.93 15.37 -24.74
N ARG A 306 -3.68 15.35 -23.63
CA ARG A 306 -4.80 14.44 -23.45
C ARG A 306 -6.03 14.92 -24.21
N GLY A 307 -6.83 13.97 -24.70
CA GLY A 307 -8.06 14.30 -25.44
C GLY A 307 -8.73 13.08 -26.06
N ALA A 308 -9.98 13.26 -26.49
CA ALA A 308 -10.75 12.21 -27.14
C ALA A 308 -10.09 11.77 -28.45
N ARG A 309 -9.84 10.46 -28.59
CA ARG A 309 -9.13 9.89 -29.74
C ARG A 309 -9.66 8.49 -30.08
N PRO A 310 -9.77 8.12 -31.37
CA PRO A 310 -10.21 6.78 -31.77
C PRO A 310 -9.19 5.69 -31.38
N PRO A 311 -9.66 4.50 -30.94
CA PRO A 311 -8.81 3.35 -30.62
C PRO A 311 -7.93 2.86 -31.78
N ALA A 312 -8.41 3.00 -33.02
CA ALA A 312 -7.75 2.51 -34.23
C ALA A 312 -6.32 3.07 -34.44
N LEU A 313 -6.02 4.24 -33.86
CA LEU A 313 -4.69 4.87 -33.95
C LEU A 313 -3.65 4.21 -33.03
N GLY A 314 -4.02 3.24 -32.19
CA GLY A 314 -3.11 2.52 -31.30
C GLY A 314 -2.47 3.40 -30.21
N GLY A 315 -1.60 2.79 -29.41
CA GLY A 315 -0.85 3.50 -28.36
C GLY A 315 0.28 4.35 -28.92
N VAL A 316 0.65 5.43 -28.22
CA VAL A 316 1.74 6.36 -28.60
C VAL A 316 3.08 5.66 -28.86
N LEU A 317 3.38 4.58 -28.14
CA LEU A 317 4.61 3.80 -28.32
C LEU A 317 4.64 2.99 -29.63
N GLY A 318 3.47 2.67 -30.19
CA GLY A 318 3.34 1.88 -31.42
C GLY A 318 3.21 2.72 -32.69
N ARG A 319 3.16 4.05 -32.57
CA ARG A 319 2.96 4.97 -33.71
C ARG A 319 4.07 6.02 -33.76
N GLY A 320 4.29 6.62 -34.94
CA GLY A 320 5.41 7.54 -35.22
C GLY A 320 5.49 8.82 -34.38
N ARG A 321 4.50 9.08 -33.51
CA ARG A 321 4.47 10.25 -32.61
C ARG A 321 5.51 10.14 -31.48
N GLY A 322 5.71 8.95 -30.91
CA GLY A 322 6.65 8.74 -29.81
C GLY A 322 6.31 9.50 -28.51
N LEU A 323 7.19 9.42 -27.52
CA LEU A 323 7.02 10.13 -26.25
C LEU A 323 7.38 11.61 -26.41
N LEU A 324 6.62 12.50 -25.74
CA LEU A 324 7.00 13.90 -25.64
C LEU A 324 8.33 14.07 -24.89
N ASP A 325 9.01 15.18 -25.16
CA ASP A 325 10.07 15.63 -24.29
C ASP A 325 9.49 16.02 -22.90
N PRO A 326 10.29 15.91 -21.83
CA PRO A 326 9.79 16.16 -20.47
C PRO A 326 9.24 17.57 -20.26
N THR A 327 9.81 18.58 -20.91
CA THR A 327 9.42 19.99 -20.71
C THR A 327 8.06 20.25 -21.31
N THR A 328 7.84 19.89 -22.58
CA THR A 328 6.54 20.02 -23.25
C THR A 328 5.47 19.20 -22.54
N ALA A 329 5.81 17.99 -22.10
CA ALA A 329 4.87 17.16 -21.36
C ALA A 329 4.39 17.83 -20.05
N GLN A 330 5.29 18.48 -19.32
CA GLN A 330 4.93 19.21 -18.09
C GLN A 330 4.19 20.52 -18.38
N ASP A 331 4.53 21.24 -19.46
CA ASP A 331 3.77 22.42 -19.90
C ASP A 331 2.30 22.06 -20.18
N TYR A 332 2.06 20.94 -20.87
CA TYR A 332 0.69 20.47 -21.13
C TYR A 332 -0.04 20.07 -19.84
N VAL A 333 0.64 19.41 -18.90
CA VAL A 333 0.06 19.14 -17.56
C VAL A 333 -0.32 20.45 -16.86
N PHE A 334 0.59 21.43 -16.86
CA PHE A 334 0.38 22.72 -16.20
C PHE A 334 -0.80 23.48 -16.82
N ARG A 335 -0.87 23.56 -18.16
CA ARG A 335 -1.99 24.16 -18.89
C ARG A 335 -3.32 23.47 -18.58
N ALA A 336 -3.32 22.14 -18.52
CA ALA A 336 -4.51 21.37 -18.21
C ALA A 336 -4.99 21.57 -16.76
N ALA A 337 -4.06 21.76 -15.82
CA ALA A 337 -4.35 21.99 -14.41
C ALA A 337 -4.75 23.45 -14.11
N HIS A 338 -4.22 24.41 -14.88
CA HIS A 338 -4.34 25.84 -14.63
C HIS A 338 -4.76 26.64 -15.87
N PRO A 339 -5.94 26.37 -16.45
CA PRO A 339 -6.39 27.02 -17.68
C PRO A 339 -6.53 28.55 -17.53
N LEU A 340 -6.83 29.04 -16.32
CA LEU A 340 -6.93 30.47 -16.02
C LEU A 340 -5.57 31.18 -16.04
N LEU A 341 -4.47 30.47 -15.79
CA LEU A 341 -3.12 31.05 -15.74
C LEU A 341 -2.37 30.87 -17.06
N ALA A 342 -2.52 29.69 -17.69
CA ALA A 342 -1.73 29.32 -18.87
C ALA A 342 -2.48 29.52 -20.20
N GLY A 343 -3.76 29.91 -20.13
CA GLY A 343 -4.67 29.93 -21.27
C GLY A 343 -5.22 28.53 -21.62
N PRO A 344 -6.19 28.46 -22.56
CA PRO A 344 -6.79 27.20 -22.97
C PRO A 344 -5.76 26.28 -23.64
N MET A 345 -5.96 24.97 -23.50
CA MET A 345 -5.13 23.98 -24.18
C MET A 345 -5.29 24.13 -25.71
N PRO A 346 -4.19 24.13 -26.49
CA PRO A 346 -4.29 24.11 -27.94
C PRO A 346 -5.09 22.91 -28.44
N THR A 347 -5.80 23.07 -29.55
CA THR A 347 -6.48 21.95 -30.20
C THR A 347 -5.48 21.12 -30.99
N PHE A 348 -5.41 19.82 -30.72
CA PHE A 348 -4.53 18.89 -31.41
C PHE A 348 -5.33 17.92 -32.27
N SER A 349 -4.79 17.58 -33.44
CA SER A 349 -5.33 16.49 -34.26
C SER A 349 -5.15 15.13 -33.56
N ALA A 350 -5.98 14.16 -33.94
CA ALA A 350 -6.02 12.85 -33.26
C ALA A 350 -4.67 12.11 -33.27
N ASP A 351 -3.85 12.29 -34.30
CA ASP A 351 -2.50 11.72 -34.43
C ASP A 351 -1.47 12.37 -33.48
N ARG A 352 -1.76 13.57 -32.96
CA ARG A 352 -0.89 14.32 -32.01
C ARG A 352 -1.26 14.12 -30.54
N LEU A 353 -2.48 13.65 -30.24
CA LEU A 353 -2.97 13.39 -28.88
C LEU A 353 -2.31 12.19 -28.20
N GLY A 354 -2.05 12.26 -26.90
CA GLY A 354 -1.44 11.17 -26.14
C GLY A 354 -2.33 9.94 -25.91
N ASP A 355 -1.87 9.06 -25.03
CA ASP A 355 -2.64 7.87 -24.63
C ASP A 355 -3.72 8.19 -23.59
N CYS A 356 -3.70 9.37 -22.96
CA CYS A 356 -4.77 9.77 -22.06
C CYS A 356 -5.98 10.29 -22.86
N ILE A 357 -7.08 9.53 -22.82
CA ILE A 357 -8.35 9.89 -23.49
C ILE A 357 -9.26 10.84 -22.68
N ASP A 358 -8.71 11.43 -21.62
CA ASP A 358 -9.42 12.40 -20.77
C ASP A 358 -10.76 11.90 -20.14
N CYS A 359 -10.95 10.58 -20.01
CA CYS A 359 -12.21 9.98 -19.54
C CYS A 359 -12.58 10.22 -18.06
N MET A 360 -11.74 10.91 -17.28
CA MET A 360 -11.91 11.14 -15.83
C MET A 360 -12.03 9.89 -14.94
N ALA A 361 -11.82 8.68 -15.46
CA ALA A 361 -12.00 7.44 -14.68
C ALA A 361 -11.03 7.35 -13.49
N CYS A 362 -9.80 7.84 -13.64
CA CYS A 362 -8.82 7.88 -12.54
C CYS A 362 -9.23 8.84 -11.41
N VAL A 363 -9.85 9.98 -11.76
CA VAL A 363 -10.33 10.99 -10.81
C VAL A 363 -11.55 10.46 -10.06
N ARG A 364 -12.55 9.91 -10.77
CA ARG A 364 -13.75 9.32 -10.16
C ARG A 364 -13.44 8.11 -9.28
N ALA A 365 -12.41 7.35 -9.59
CA ALA A 365 -11.96 6.24 -8.76
C ALA A 365 -11.14 6.69 -7.54
N CYS A 366 -10.70 7.96 -7.49
CA CYS A 366 -9.85 8.45 -6.42
C CYS A 366 -10.71 8.73 -5.17
N PRO A 367 -10.43 8.07 -4.04
CA PRO A 367 -11.18 8.29 -2.81
C PRO A 367 -11.03 9.70 -2.22
N MET A 368 -9.95 10.39 -2.58
CA MET A 368 -9.62 11.75 -2.16
C MET A 368 -9.97 12.77 -3.25
N GLN A 369 -10.65 12.33 -4.32
CA GLN A 369 -11.05 13.13 -5.49
C GLN A 369 -9.89 13.88 -6.16
N LEU A 370 -8.67 13.35 -6.04
CA LEU A 370 -7.48 13.96 -6.62
C LEU A 370 -7.40 13.69 -8.13
N ASP A 371 -7.06 14.72 -8.88
CA ASP A 371 -6.62 14.54 -10.27
C ASP A 371 -5.13 14.20 -10.35
N ILE A 372 -4.83 12.91 -10.39
CA ILE A 372 -3.46 12.38 -10.47
C ILE A 372 -2.68 12.87 -11.69
N ARG A 373 -3.37 13.39 -12.71
CA ARG A 373 -2.74 13.89 -13.94
C ARG A 373 -2.14 15.28 -13.75
N HIS A 374 -2.52 16.00 -12.69
CA HIS A 374 -1.91 17.28 -12.29
C HIS A 374 -0.60 17.11 -11.53
N GLY A 375 -0.07 15.89 -11.47
CA GLY A 375 1.21 15.58 -10.82
C GLY A 375 1.06 15.11 -9.38
N PRO A 376 2.20 14.96 -8.67
CA PRO A 376 2.22 14.39 -7.32
C PRO A 376 1.57 15.33 -6.29
N GLN A 377 0.57 14.82 -5.57
CA GLN A 377 -0.14 15.56 -4.52
C GLN A 377 0.14 14.94 -3.16
N ALA A 378 0.31 15.78 -2.13
CA ALA A 378 0.58 15.34 -0.77
C ALA A 378 -0.58 14.52 -0.17
N ASP A 379 -1.80 14.69 -0.68
CA ASP A 379 -3.00 14.02 -0.16
C ASP A 379 -3.20 12.60 -0.72
N CYS A 380 -2.36 12.19 -1.68
CA CYS A 380 -2.51 10.88 -2.32
C CYS A 380 -2.30 9.76 -1.30
N LEU A 381 -3.28 8.86 -1.16
CA LEU A 381 -3.16 7.70 -0.26
C LEU A 381 -2.27 6.58 -0.83
N ALA A 382 -1.85 6.68 -2.09
CA ALA A 382 -1.24 5.59 -2.85
C ALA A 382 -2.03 4.28 -2.75
N CYS A 383 -3.35 4.33 -2.91
CA CYS A 383 -4.25 3.18 -2.80
C CYS A 383 -4.49 2.41 -4.13
N GLY A 384 -3.98 2.94 -5.25
CA GLY A 384 -3.98 2.31 -6.58
C GLY A 384 -5.32 2.21 -7.29
N ALA A 385 -6.38 2.79 -6.73
CA ALA A 385 -7.68 2.83 -7.40
C ALA A 385 -7.62 3.55 -8.77
N CYS A 386 -6.89 4.67 -8.85
CA CYS A 386 -6.66 5.40 -10.10
C CYS A 386 -5.90 4.57 -11.14
N LEU A 387 -4.88 3.81 -10.71
CA LEU A 387 -4.07 2.94 -11.57
C LEU A 387 -4.93 1.83 -12.18
N GLU A 388 -5.79 1.19 -11.40
CA GLU A 388 -6.67 0.13 -11.91
C GLU A 388 -7.76 0.65 -12.83
N ALA A 389 -8.39 1.77 -12.47
CA ALA A 389 -9.39 2.40 -13.30
C ALA A 389 -8.79 2.81 -14.65
N CYS A 390 -7.62 3.45 -14.64
CA CYS A 390 -6.91 3.84 -15.86
C CYS A 390 -6.48 2.63 -16.68
N THR A 391 -5.93 1.59 -16.05
CA THR A 391 -5.53 0.35 -16.75
C THR A 391 -6.71 -0.29 -17.47
N ARG A 392 -7.91 -0.30 -16.86
CA ARG A 392 -9.13 -0.82 -17.50
C ARG A 392 -9.50 -0.01 -18.74
N GLN A 393 -9.46 1.31 -18.64
CA GLN A 393 -9.77 2.21 -19.76
C GLN A 393 -8.75 2.08 -20.89
N GLN A 394 -7.46 2.01 -20.56
CA GLN A 394 -6.38 1.80 -21.55
C GLN A 394 -6.52 0.45 -22.25
N HIS A 395 -6.94 -0.60 -21.53
CA HIS A 395 -7.19 -1.91 -22.11
C HIS A 395 -8.40 -1.87 -23.06
N GLN A 396 -9.50 -1.23 -22.67
CA GLN A 396 -10.68 -1.06 -23.52
C GLN A 396 -10.37 -0.25 -24.79
N ALA A 397 -9.47 0.72 -24.69
CA ALA A 397 -9.05 1.54 -25.82
C ALA A 397 -7.89 0.94 -26.66
N GLY A 398 -7.30 -0.20 -26.25
CA GLY A 398 -6.22 -0.86 -26.98
C GLY A 398 -4.83 -0.19 -26.88
N PHE A 399 -4.59 0.68 -25.88
CA PHE A 399 -3.36 1.49 -25.80
C PHE A 399 -2.25 0.87 -24.93
N GLY A 400 -2.53 -0.24 -24.24
CA GLY A 400 -1.59 -0.91 -23.34
C GLY A 400 -1.49 -0.24 -21.96
N PRO A 401 -1.12 -0.99 -20.90
CA PRO A 401 -1.13 -0.51 -19.53
C PRO A 401 -0.01 0.51 -19.24
N GLY A 402 0.02 1.07 -18.03
CA GLY A 402 1.18 1.82 -17.53
C GLY A 402 1.15 3.34 -17.69
N LEU A 403 0.01 3.92 -18.10
CA LEU A 403 -0.15 5.38 -18.14
C LEU A 403 -0.14 6.00 -16.72
N ILE A 404 -0.63 5.22 -15.75
CA ILE A 404 -0.42 5.47 -14.33
C ILE A 404 0.38 4.29 -13.78
N SER A 405 1.42 4.58 -13.02
CA SER A 405 2.28 3.58 -12.38
C SER A 405 2.56 3.92 -10.93
N TYR A 406 2.87 2.89 -10.15
CA TYR A 406 3.42 3.04 -8.82
C TYR A 406 4.92 2.86 -8.88
N CYS A 407 5.65 3.96 -8.94
CA CYS A 407 7.11 3.99 -9.06
C CYS A 407 7.67 5.28 -8.44
N SER A 408 8.99 5.36 -8.28
CA SER A 408 9.60 6.62 -7.83
C SER A 408 9.75 7.59 -9.00
N PRO A 409 9.75 8.91 -8.74
CA PRO A 409 10.08 9.91 -9.74
C PRO A 409 11.34 9.60 -10.58
N GLN A 410 12.46 9.16 -9.98
CA GLN A 410 13.63 8.84 -10.83
C GLN A 410 13.48 7.55 -11.62
N VAL A 411 12.75 6.54 -11.12
CA VAL A 411 12.43 5.35 -11.91
C VAL A 411 11.57 5.71 -13.11
N MET A 412 10.60 6.61 -12.94
CA MET A 412 9.82 7.17 -14.06
C MET A 412 10.71 7.93 -15.06
N ALA A 413 11.72 8.63 -14.57
CA ALA A 413 12.71 9.32 -15.40
C ALA A 413 13.74 8.37 -16.06
N GLY A 414 13.61 7.05 -15.89
CA GLY A 414 14.50 6.06 -16.49
C GLY A 414 15.77 5.75 -15.68
N GLN A 415 15.90 6.28 -14.46
CA GLN A 415 17.02 5.94 -13.58
C GLN A 415 16.78 4.61 -12.85
N PRO A 416 17.86 3.85 -12.54
CA PRO A 416 17.73 2.62 -11.78
C PRO A 416 17.25 2.87 -10.35
N ARG A 417 16.51 1.91 -9.79
CA ARG A 417 16.05 1.96 -8.40
C ARG A 417 17.24 1.83 -7.45
N ARG A 418 17.40 2.79 -6.54
CA ARG A 418 18.39 2.76 -5.45
C ARG A 418 17.71 2.41 -4.14
N TRP A 419 18.05 1.25 -3.58
CA TRP A 419 17.51 0.79 -2.29
C TRP A 419 18.30 1.37 -1.12
N TRP A 420 19.63 1.31 -1.19
CA TRP A 420 20.54 1.85 -0.18
C TRP A 420 20.76 3.34 -0.38
N ARG A 421 20.24 4.14 0.57
CA ARG A 421 20.29 5.60 0.60
C ARG A 421 20.65 6.03 2.02
N PRO A 422 21.29 7.20 2.23
CA PRO A 422 21.71 7.64 3.57
C PRO A 422 20.59 7.61 4.62
N ARG A 423 19.37 8.01 4.24
CA ARG A 423 18.20 7.93 5.12
C ARG A 423 17.72 6.51 5.36
N THR A 424 17.77 5.64 4.34
CA THR A 424 17.42 4.22 4.49
C THR A 424 18.38 3.54 5.46
N THR A 425 19.69 3.78 5.33
CA THR A 425 20.70 3.21 6.22
C THR A 425 20.55 3.74 7.65
N ALA A 426 20.29 5.03 7.85
CA ALA A 426 20.08 5.61 9.18
C ALA A 426 18.81 5.07 9.88
N LEU A 427 17.70 4.94 9.16
CA LEU A 427 16.47 4.37 9.72
C LEU A 427 16.62 2.87 10.01
N ALA A 428 17.30 2.13 9.13
CA ALA A 428 17.56 0.71 9.34
C ALA A 428 18.53 0.47 10.51
N SER A 429 19.60 1.26 10.63
CA SER A 429 20.54 1.14 11.76
C SER A 429 19.87 1.50 13.08
N MET A 430 19.05 2.55 13.11
CA MET A 430 18.28 2.91 14.29
C MET A 430 17.28 1.82 14.68
N LEU A 431 16.58 1.22 13.70
CA LEU A 431 15.67 0.09 13.96
C LEU A 431 16.42 -1.12 14.53
N LEU A 432 17.57 -1.48 13.95
CA LEU A 432 18.40 -2.57 14.43
C LEU A 432 18.95 -2.30 15.84
N ALA A 433 19.35 -1.07 16.14
CA ALA A 433 19.81 -0.68 17.47
C ALA A 433 18.68 -0.80 18.52
N LEU A 434 17.47 -0.36 18.20
CA LEU A 434 16.31 -0.50 19.08
C LEU A 434 15.96 -1.98 19.34
N LEU A 435 15.97 -2.81 18.28
CA LEU A 435 15.73 -4.25 18.41
C LEU A 435 16.83 -4.94 19.22
N ALA A 436 18.10 -4.58 19.02
CA ALA A 436 19.22 -5.12 19.78
C ALA A 436 19.15 -4.72 21.26
N CYS A 437 18.79 -3.47 21.56
CA CYS A 437 18.54 -3.00 22.93
C CYS A 437 17.39 -3.77 23.59
N GLY A 438 16.29 -3.98 22.86
CA GLY A 438 15.16 -4.79 23.32
C GLY A 438 15.57 -6.24 23.60
N ALA A 439 16.31 -6.87 22.68
CA ALA A 439 16.80 -8.24 22.84
C ALA A 439 17.77 -8.38 24.01
N TRP A 440 18.71 -7.43 24.17
CA TRP A 440 19.65 -7.39 25.29
C TRP A 440 18.93 -7.30 26.65
N ARG A 441 17.82 -6.58 26.72
CA ARG A 441 17.04 -6.47 27.96
C ARG A 441 16.24 -7.75 28.29
N LEU A 442 15.97 -8.59 27.29
CA LEU A 442 15.18 -9.81 27.43
C LEU A 442 16.04 -11.06 27.71
N LEU A 443 17.33 -11.00 27.37
CA LEU A 443 18.35 -11.98 27.74
C LEU A 443 18.85 -11.69 29.16
#